data_AF-R6F3C4-F1
#
_entry.id   AF-R6F3C4-F1
#
_cell.length_a   1.000
_cell.length_b   1.000
_cell.length_c   1.000
_cell.angle_alpha   90.00
_cell.angle_beta   90.00
_cell.angle_gamma   90.00
#
_symmetry.space_group_name_H-M   'P 1'
#
loop_
_entity.id
_entity.type
_entity.pdbx_description
1 polymer ?
#
loop_
_entity_poly.entity_id
_entity_poly.type
_entity_poly.pdbx_seq_one_letter_code
_entity_poly.pdbx_strand_id
1 'polypeptide(L)'
;MQKLGLGTNAFAEACGMSSQSMAQFLRNKSLTTASVYRIAMALDMDPRDMFFPTDEEETELSFTEKDKEEKNENREDAQPTISTTTFCPHCGAKVRVGVVLLPEQ
;
A
#
# COMPACT_ATOMS: atom_id res chain seq x y z
N MET A 1 4.33 -19.99 4.44
CA MET A 1 4.67 -21.21 5.21
C MET A 1 4.65 -22.45 4.31
N GLN A 2 3.56 -23.23 4.17
CA GLN A 2 3.61 -24.53 3.46
C GLN A 2 4.13 -24.46 2.00
N LYS A 3 3.79 -23.42 1.22
CA LYS A 3 4.37 -23.18 -0.13
C LYS A 3 5.92 -23.08 -0.17
N LEU A 4 6.56 -22.87 0.99
CA LEU A 4 8.00 -22.68 1.15
C LEU A 4 8.67 -23.88 1.87
N GLY A 5 7.94 -24.97 2.11
CA GLY A 5 8.43 -26.14 2.86
C GLY A 5 8.65 -25.94 4.37
N LEU A 6 8.77 -24.69 4.86
CA LEU A 6 9.03 -24.41 6.27
C LEU A 6 7.84 -24.76 7.19
N GLY A 7 8.14 -25.54 8.23
CA GLY A 7 7.24 -25.78 9.36
C GLY A 7 7.03 -24.53 10.21
N THR A 8 5.88 -24.44 10.88
CA THR A 8 5.42 -23.23 11.59
C THR A 8 6.38 -22.72 12.68
N ASN A 9 7.07 -23.61 13.38
CA ASN A 9 8.06 -23.24 14.40
C ASN A 9 9.32 -22.62 13.76
N ALA A 10 9.93 -23.32 12.80
CA ALA A 10 11.12 -22.83 12.09
C ALA A 10 10.84 -21.51 11.35
N PHE A 11 9.62 -21.34 10.81
CA PHE A 11 9.21 -20.07 10.22
C PHE A 11 9.11 -18.93 11.27
N ALA A 12 8.49 -19.17 12.42
CA ALA A 12 8.42 -18.15 13.48
C ALA A 12 9.83 -17.75 13.96
N GLU A 13 10.72 -18.73 14.13
CA GLU A 13 12.13 -18.53 14.51
C GLU A 13 12.90 -17.71 13.46
N ALA A 14 12.73 -18.01 12.16
CA ALA A 14 13.29 -17.21 11.06
C ALA A 14 12.79 -15.75 11.05
N CYS A 15 11.53 -15.50 11.41
CA CYS A 15 11.00 -14.14 11.61
C CYS A 15 11.47 -13.45 12.92
N GLY A 16 12.29 -14.11 13.74
CA GLY A 16 12.70 -13.61 15.06
C GLY A 16 11.55 -13.56 16.07
N MET A 17 10.66 -14.55 16.05
CA MET A 17 9.45 -14.64 16.87
C MET A 17 9.27 -16.01 17.53
N SER A 18 8.52 -16.07 18.63
CA SER A 18 8.00 -17.36 19.12
C SER A 18 6.75 -17.76 18.34
N SER A 19 6.55 -19.07 18.13
CA SER A 19 5.36 -19.63 17.46
C SER A 19 4.05 -19.20 18.12
N GLN A 20 4.06 -18.99 19.44
CA GLN A 20 2.91 -18.50 20.20
C GLN A 20 2.58 -17.04 19.86
N SER A 21 3.60 -16.17 19.74
CA SER A 21 3.43 -14.76 19.37
C SER A 21 2.94 -14.65 17.92
N MET A 22 3.58 -15.38 17.00
CA MET A 22 3.15 -15.50 15.60
C MET A 22 1.69 -15.97 15.49
N ALA A 23 1.31 -17.03 16.21
CA ALA A 23 -0.06 -17.54 16.22
C ALA A 23 -1.09 -16.57 16.83
N GLN A 24 -0.68 -15.63 17.68
CA GLN A 24 -1.59 -14.62 18.23
C GLN A 24 -1.73 -13.39 17.31
N PHE A 25 -0.65 -12.99 16.62
CA PHE A 25 -0.70 -11.98 15.55
C PHE A 25 -1.59 -12.44 14.39
N LEU A 26 -1.45 -13.68 13.94
CA LEU A 26 -2.26 -14.24 12.84
C LEU A 26 -3.75 -14.50 13.18
N ARG A 27 -4.21 -14.18 14.39
CA ARG A 27 -5.61 -14.43 14.83
C ARG A 27 -6.31 -13.23 15.46
N ASN A 28 -5.67 -12.58 16.44
CA ASN A 28 -6.36 -11.68 17.38
C ASN A 28 -5.63 -10.34 17.64
N LYS A 29 -4.44 -10.11 17.06
CA LYS A 29 -3.62 -8.91 17.32
C LYS A 29 -3.11 -8.33 16.01
N SER A 30 -3.20 -7.02 15.84
CA SER A 30 -2.52 -6.32 14.74
C SER A 30 -1.00 -6.55 14.80
N LEU A 31 -0.39 -6.72 13.63
CA LEU A 31 1.07 -6.69 13.50
C LEU A 31 1.54 -5.24 13.62
N THR A 32 2.68 -5.03 14.27
CA THR A 32 3.39 -3.75 14.20
C THR A 32 4.18 -3.66 12.90
N THR A 33 4.44 -2.45 12.41
CA THR A 33 5.26 -2.20 11.22
C THR A 33 6.62 -2.94 11.27
N ALA A 34 7.28 -2.92 12.44
CA ALA A 34 8.55 -3.64 12.64
C ALA A 34 8.40 -5.18 12.54
N SER A 35 7.27 -5.74 12.96
CA SER A 35 6.96 -7.17 12.76
C SER A 35 6.72 -7.50 11.29
N VAL A 36 6.04 -6.62 10.55
CA VAL A 36 5.82 -6.78 9.09
C VAL A 36 7.16 -6.82 8.36
N TYR A 37 8.05 -5.84 8.58
CA TYR A 37 9.38 -5.82 7.94
C TYR A 37 10.21 -7.08 8.26
N ARG A 38 10.17 -7.60 9.50
CA ARG A 38 10.87 -8.86 9.85
C ARG A 38 10.30 -10.07 9.11
N ILE A 39 8.98 -10.14 8.96
CA ILE A 39 8.30 -11.22 8.24
C ILE A 39 8.60 -11.14 6.74
N ALA A 40 8.61 -9.93 6.16
CA ALA A 40 8.97 -9.68 4.77
C ALA A 40 10.43 -10.08 4.47
N MET A 41 11.40 -9.64 5.28
CA MET A 41 12.81 -10.04 5.13
C MET A 41 13.04 -11.54 5.33
N ALA A 42 12.29 -12.20 6.23
CA ALA A 42 12.35 -13.65 6.42
C ALA A 42 11.63 -14.46 5.31
N LEU A 43 11.01 -13.78 4.35
CA LEU A 43 10.30 -14.35 3.21
C LEU A 43 10.86 -13.88 1.86
N ASP A 44 11.87 -13.00 1.85
CA ASP A 44 12.51 -12.41 0.67
C ASP A 44 11.51 -11.79 -0.32
N MET A 45 10.60 -10.96 0.21
CA MET A 45 9.52 -10.28 -0.53
C MET A 45 9.35 -8.84 -0.02
N ASP A 46 8.75 -7.94 -0.80
CA ASP A 46 8.48 -6.58 -0.33
C ASP A 46 7.31 -6.57 0.70
N PRO A 47 7.40 -5.75 1.78
CA PRO A 47 6.30 -5.54 2.72
C PRO A 47 4.97 -5.10 2.08
N ARG A 48 4.99 -4.52 0.88
CA ARG A 48 3.79 -4.05 0.15
C ARG A 48 3.04 -5.21 -0.49
N ASP A 49 3.74 -6.17 -1.08
CA ASP A 49 3.17 -7.34 -1.75
C ASP A 49 2.37 -8.23 -0.77
N MET A 50 2.67 -8.12 0.53
CA MET A 50 1.89 -8.74 1.62
C MET A 50 0.43 -8.27 1.70
N PHE A 51 0.13 -7.05 1.24
CA PHE A 51 -1.19 -6.39 1.41
C PHE A 51 -1.84 -6.00 0.09
N PHE A 52 -1.05 -5.90 -0.98
CA PHE A 52 -1.52 -5.61 -2.33
C PHE A 52 -1.22 -6.83 -3.21
N PRO A 53 -2.13 -7.83 -3.28
CA PRO A 53 -1.94 -8.95 -4.18
C PRO A 53 -1.88 -8.45 -5.63
N THR A 54 -0.73 -8.64 -6.25
CA THR A 54 -0.55 -8.57 -7.70
C THR A 54 -1.16 -9.84 -8.30
N ASP A 55 -2.47 -9.84 -8.52
CA ASP A 55 -3.22 -10.95 -9.15
C ASP A 55 -2.91 -11.14 -10.65
N GLU A 56 -1.74 -10.70 -11.13
CA GLU A 56 -1.33 -10.67 -12.54
C GLU A 56 0.12 -11.16 -12.71
N GLU A 57 0.34 -11.98 -13.74
CA GLU A 57 1.63 -12.62 -14.02
C GLU A 57 2.65 -11.59 -14.52
N GLU A 58 3.85 -11.58 -13.91
CA GLU A 58 5.10 -10.96 -14.40
C GLU A 58 4.94 -9.60 -15.12
N THR A 59 4.18 -8.67 -14.54
CA THR A 59 4.08 -7.29 -15.05
C THR A 59 5.35 -6.49 -14.71
N GLU A 60 6.39 -6.65 -15.54
CA GLU A 60 7.60 -5.83 -15.49
C GLU A 60 7.25 -4.33 -15.57
N LEU A 61 7.30 -3.65 -14.41
CA LEU A 61 7.25 -2.19 -14.34
C LEU A 61 8.58 -1.62 -14.86
N SER A 62 8.70 -1.64 -16.19
CA SER A 62 9.85 -1.13 -16.94
C SER A 62 9.93 0.40 -16.84
N PHE A 63 10.70 0.86 -15.85
CA PHE A 63 11.10 2.26 -15.65
C PHE A 63 11.93 2.76 -16.85
N THR A 64 11.26 3.12 -17.94
CA THR A 64 11.90 3.69 -19.13
C THR A 64 12.12 5.19 -18.96
N GLU A 65 13.29 5.56 -18.43
CA GLU A 65 13.74 6.94 -18.32
C GLU A 65 13.76 7.64 -19.70
N LYS A 66 12.89 8.64 -19.91
CA LYS A 66 12.96 9.57 -21.06
C LYS A 66 12.49 10.98 -20.71
N ASP A 67 13.43 11.82 -20.27
CA ASP A 67 13.28 13.27 -20.32
C ASP A 67 13.25 13.78 -21.77
N LYS A 68 12.28 14.65 -22.10
CA LYS A 68 12.50 16.04 -22.60
C LYS A 68 11.23 16.66 -23.23
N GLU A 69 11.05 17.97 -22.96
CA GLU A 69 10.73 19.10 -23.87
C GLU A 69 9.86 18.84 -25.13
N GLU A 70 8.91 19.68 -25.56
CA GLU A 70 8.32 20.97 -25.12
C GLU A 70 7.02 21.20 -25.98
N LYS A 71 6.16 22.23 -25.92
CA LYS A 71 6.05 23.56 -25.25
C LYS A 71 4.56 24.00 -25.24
N ASN A 72 4.27 25.22 -24.72
CA ASN A 72 3.13 26.10 -25.07
C ASN A 72 1.70 25.65 -24.68
N GLU A 73 0.70 26.52 -24.49
CA GLU A 73 0.61 27.91 -23.96
C GLU A 73 -0.88 28.27 -23.87
N ASN A 74 -1.46 28.44 -22.68
CA ASN A 74 -2.43 29.52 -22.39
C ASN A 74 -2.61 29.70 -20.86
N ARG A 75 -3.12 30.86 -20.44
CA ARG A 75 -3.05 31.35 -19.06
C ARG A 75 -4.34 32.11 -18.71
N GLU A 76 -5.30 31.42 -18.10
CA GLU A 76 -6.43 32.06 -17.40
C GLU A 76 -6.62 31.42 -16.01
N ASP A 77 -6.97 32.25 -15.02
CA ASP A 77 -7.02 31.87 -13.61
C ASP A 77 -8.29 31.07 -13.31
N ALA A 78 -8.14 29.76 -13.15
CA ALA A 78 -9.22 28.86 -12.77
C ALA A 78 -8.68 27.80 -11.80
N GLN A 79 -8.96 27.97 -10.50
CA GLN A 79 -8.64 26.96 -9.50
C GLN A 79 -9.27 25.61 -9.89
N PRO A 80 -8.50 24.50 -9.93
CA PRO A 80 -9.05 23.18 -10.21
C PRO A 80 -9.96 22.74 -9.05
N THR A 81 -11.25 23.06 -9.18
CA THR A 81 -12.31 22.73 -8.22
C THR A 81 -12.75 21.28 -8.41
N ILE A 82 -11.87 20.37 -7.98
CA ILE A 82 -12.04 18.93 -8.15
C ILE A 82 -13.31 18.47 -7.40
N SER A 83 -14.38 18.28 -8.17
CA SER A 83 -15.70 17.89 -7.66
C SER A 83 -15.75 16.38 -7.42
N THR A 84 -15.13 15.94 -6.33
CA THR A 84 -15.13 14.53 -5.92
C THR A 84 -16.49 14.10 -5.36
N THR A 85 -16.76 12.79 -5.38
CA THR A 85 -17.91 12.21 -4.67
C THR A 85 -17.43 11.32 -3.54
N THR A 86 -17.86 11.59 -2.32
CA THR A 86 -17.58 10.79 -1.13
C THR A 86 -18.87 10.27 -0.51
N PHE A 87 -18.78 9.37 0.47
CA PHE A 87 -19.93 8.83 1.19
C PHE A 87 -20.05 9.48 2.57
N CYS A 88 -21.25 9.91 2.94
CA CYS A 88 -21.50 10.51 4.25
C CYS A 88 -21.37 9.46 5.37
N PRO A 89 -20.48 9.62 6.35
CA PRO A 89 -20.26 8.62 7.41
C PRO A 89 -21.46 8.43 8.36
N HIS A 90 -22.44 9.35 8.34
CA HIS A 90 -23.64 9.28 9.18
C HIS A 90 -24.79 8.48 8.51
N CYS A 91 -24.81 8.34 7.18
CA CYS A 91 -25.97 7.75 6.48
C CYS A 91 -25.66 6.99 5.18
N GLY A 92 -24.39 6.87 4.78
CA GLY A 92 -24.00 6.17 3.54
C GLY A 92 -24.42 6.88 2.24
N ALA A 93 -25.05 8.05 2.29
CA ALA A 93 -25.44 8.80 1.10
C ALA A 93 -24.22 9.30 0.33
N LYS A 94 -24.23 9.15 -1.00
CA LYS A 94 -23.18 9.65 -1.89
C LYS A 94 -23.34 11.16 -2.09
N VAL A 95 -22.41 11.94 -1.55
CA VAL A 95 -22.41 13.41 -1.58
C VAL A 95 -21.29 13.94 -2.48
N ARG A 96 -21.53 15.08 -3.13
CA ARG A 96 -20.51 15.82 -3.89
C ARG A 96 -19.77 16.76 -2.94
N VAL A 97 -18.45 16.77 -3.00
CA VAL A 97 -17.59 17.67 -2.22
C VAL A 97 -16.57 18.28 -3.19
N GLY A 98 -16.62 19.61 -3.33
CA GLY A 98 -15.59 20.37 -4.01
C GLY A 98 -14.44 20.67 -3.05
N VAL A 99 -13.20 20.47 -3.51
CA VAL A 99 -11.99 20.89 -2.80
C VAL A 99 -11.37 22.05 -3.56
N VAL A 100 -10.93 23.09 -2.84
CA VAL A 100 -10.16 24.21 -3.39
C VAL A 100 -8.71 24.03 -2.97
N LEU A 101 -7.82 23.93 -3.96
CA LEU A 101 -6.37 23.96 -3.73
C LEU A 101 -5.93 25.41 -3.55
N LEU A 102 -5.36 25.72 -2.38
CA LEU A 102 -4.69 26.97 -2.08
C LEU A 102 -3.17 26.78 -2.22
N PRO A 103 -2.42 27.74 -2.76
CA PRO A 103 -0.97 27.69 -2.78
C PRO A 103 -0.40 27.83 -1.35
N GLU A 104 0.75 27.20 -1.12
CA GLU A 104 1.55 27.42 0.09
C GLU A 104 2.20 28.81 0.08
N GLN A 105 2.52 29.36 1.26
CA GLN A 105 3.10 30.69 1.48
C GLN A 105 4.53 30.60 2.00
#